data_AF-A0A7S2MMW8-F1
#
_entry.id   AF-A0A7S2MMW8-F1
#
_cell.length_a   1.000
_cell.length_b   1.000
_cell.length_c   1.000
_cell.angle_alpha   90.00
_cell.angle_beta   90.00
_cell.angle_gamma   90.00
#
_symmetry.space_group_name_H-M   'P 1'
#
loop_
_entity.id
_entity.type
_entity.pdbx_description
1 polymer ?
#
loop_
_entity_poly.entity_id
_entity_poly.type
_entity_poly.pdbx_seq_one_letter_code
_entity_poly.pdbx_strand_id
1 'polypeptide(L)'
;RLEADAAAGLDVRLLQVGHTQARGAAKADALLAAYARARHSGAREEALAPDVNCSQFPMFCSPLVDCGSRPVTEAERSALDARVATADGHVNLRSWCLAYPAYSRSLQQCVIDDDKLGYARDTYATQVQAKLDAADAVYCFVAGHCNNTRIALNTTRLEMEDACDARYGRERWTS
;
A
#
# COMPACT_ATOMS: atom_id res chain seq x y z
N ARG A 1 -54.50 17.44 0.70
CA ARG A 1 -54.57 18.75 -0.01
C ARG A 1 -53.73 19.71 0.81
N LEU A 2 -52.55 20.18 0.44
CA LEU A 2 -51.78 20.23 -0.83
C LEU A 2 -50.34 19.74 -0.51
N GLU A 3 -49.62 18.94 -1.31
CA GLU A 3 -48.94 19.24 -2.59
C GLU A 3 -48.19 20.59 -2.57
N ALA A 4 -47.02 20.81 -3.16
CA ALA A 4 -45.89 20.05 -3.68
C ALA A 4 -44.88 21.15 -4.10
N ASP A 5 -43.61 20.76 -4.25
CA ASP A 5 -42.61 21.35 -5.15
C ASP A 5 -41.67 22.51 -4.75
N ALA A 6 -40.42 22.24 -5.19
CA ALA A 6 -39.24 23.06 -5.42
C ALA A 6 -38.25 23.16 -4.23
N ALA A 7 -36.99 22.71 -4.31
CA ALA A 7 -36.11 22.45 -5.45
C ALA A 7 -35.16 21.28 -5.09
N ALA A 8 -34.99 20.25 -5.92
CA ALA A 8 -34.16 20.28 -7.14
C ALA A 8 -32.77 20.91 -6.88
N GLY A 9 -31.90 20.14 -6.24
CA GLY A 9 -30.50 20.51 -5.99
C GLY A 9 -29.69 19.31 -5.51
N LEU A 10 -29.90 18.12 -6.10
CA LEU A 10 -28.94 17.03 -5.93
C LEU A 10 -27.64 17.47 -6.59
N ASP A 11 -26.66 17.76 -5.74
CA ASP A 11 -25.33 18.24 -6.09
C ASP A 11 -24.68 17.33 -7.15
N VAL A 12 -24.55 17.86 -8.37
CA VAL A 12 -23.90 17.19 -9.52
C VAL A 12 -22.47 16.76 -9.16
N ARG A 13 -21.83 17.37 -8.15
CA ARG A 13 -20.52 16.94 -7.64
C ARG A 13 -20.58 15.58 -6.94
N LEU A 14 -21.64 15.26 -6.20
CA LEU A 14 -21.78 13.96 -5.51
C LEU A 14 -21.89 12.79 -6.53
N LEU A 15 -22.58 13.03 -7.65
CA LEU A 15 -22.70 12.06 -8.75
C LEU A 15 -21.38 11.89 -9.52
N GLN A 16 -20.61 12.96 -9.71
CA GLN A 16 -19.30 12.87 -10.35
C GLN A 16 -18.28 12.10 -9.49
N VAL A 17 -18.24 12.33 -8.18
CA VAL A 17 -17.36 11.58 -7.26
C VAL A 17 -17.74 10.09 -7.24
N GLY A 18 -19.05 9.79 -7.13
CA GLY A 18 -19.56 8.42 -7.17
C GLY A 18 -19.28 7.69 -8.49
N HIS A 19 -19.36 8.38 -9.63
CA HIS A 19 -19.00 7.81 -10.93
C HIS A 19 -17.49 7.58 -11.09
N THR A 20 -16.63 8.45 -10.56
CA THR A 20 -15.17 8.22 -10.57
C THR A 20 -14.75 7.06 -9.66
N GLN A 21 -15.37 6.92 -8.48
CA GLN A 21 -15.11 5.82 -7.56
C GLN A 21 -15.64 4.49 -8.09
N ALA A 22 -16.85 4.46 -8.65
CA ALA A 22 -17.42 3.25 -9.27
C ALA A 22 -16.65 2.83 -10.53
N ARG A 23 -16.16 3.78 -11.34
CA ARG A 23 -15.28 3.48 -12.50
C ARG A 23 -13.89 3.02 -12.07
N GLY A 24 -13.37 3.53 -10.94
CA GLY A 24 -12.12 3.06 -10.33
C GLY A 24 -12.24 1.63 -9.80
N ALA A 25 -13.33 1.33 -9.09
CA ALA A 25 -13.64 -0.01 -8.58
C ALA A 25 -13.88 -1.01 -9.72
N ALA A 26 -14.66 -0.66 -10.74
CA ALA A 26 -14.88 -1.53 -11.89
C ALA A 26 -13.60 -1.80 -12.70
N LYS A 27 -12.66 -0.83 -12.77
CA LYS A 27 -11.34 -1.05 -13.37
C LYS A 27 -10.47 -1.95 -12.49
N ALA A 28 -10.52 -1.79 -11.16
CA ALA A 28 -9.79 -2.62 -10.22
C ALA A 28 -10.29 -4.07 -10.25
N ASP A 29 -11.61 -4.29 -10.29
CA ASP A 29 -12.24 -5.61 -10.40
C ASP A 29 -11.90 -6.29 -11.73
N ALA A 30 -11.88 -5.52 -12.83
CA ALA A 30 -11.46 -6.04 -14.14
C ALA A 30 -9.98 -6.44 -14.16
N LEU A 31 -9.11 -5.68 -13.50
CA LEU A 31 -7.68 -5.99 -13.34
C LEU A 31 -7.47 -7.23 -12.46
N LEU A 32 -8.17 -7.32 -11.32
CA LEU A 32 -8.15 -8.49 -10.43
C LEU A 32 -8.66 -9.75 -11.13
N ALA A 33 -9.74 -9.64 -11.90
CA ALA A 33 -10.28 -10.75 -12.66
C ALA A 33 -9.36 -11.18 -13.82
N ALA A 34 -8.68 -10.21 -14.46
CA ALA A 34 -7.67 -10.51 -15.48
C ALA A 34 -6.45 -11.22 -14.87
N TYR A 35 -5.98 -10.75 -13.70
CA TYR A 35 -4.87 -11.35 -12.96
C TYR A 35 -5.20 -12.78 -12.50
N ALA A 36 -6.41 -13.01 -11.99
CA ALA A 36 -6.88 -14.34 -11.60
C ALA A 36 -6.96 -15.31 -12.81
N ARG A 37 -7.40 -14.83 -13.99
CA ARG A 37 -7.44 -15.64 -15.22
C ARG A 37 -6.05 -15.99 -15.74
N ALA A 38 -5.11 -15.05 -15.71
CA ALA A 38 -3.71 -15.29 -16.11
C ALA A 38 -3.03 -16.34 -15.22
N ARG A 39 -3.37 -16.37 -13.92
CA ARG A 39 -2.82 -17.36 -12.97
C ARG A 39 -3.28 -18.80 -13.23
N HIS A 40 -4.44 -19.00 -13.88
CA HIS A 40 -5.03 -20.32 -14.11
C HIS A 40 -4.71 -20.92 -15.49
N SER A 41 -4.25 -20.14 -16.46
CA SER A 41 -4.08 -20.62 -17.84
C SER A 41 -2.70 -21.21 -18.15
N GLY A 42 -1.71 -21.11 -17.26
CA GLY A 42 -0.35 -21.61 -17.54
C GLY A 42 0.31 -20.99 -18.79
N ALA A 43 -0.28 -19.93 -19.35
CA ALA A 43 0.27 -19.17 -20.45
C ALA A 43 1.43 -18.36 -19.90
N ARG A 44 2.64 -18.79 -20.26
CA ARG A 44 3.91 -18.11 -19.99
C ARG A 44 4.03 -16.90 -20.92
N GLU A 45 3.10 -15.98 -20.78
CA GLU A 45 3.25 -14.61 -21.25
C GLU A 45 4.10 -13.92 -20.18
N GLU A 46 5.22 -13.31 -20.57
CA GLU A 46 5.89 -12.32 -19.71
C GLU A 46 4.80 -11.34 -19.28
N ALA A 47 4.24 -11.55 -18.09
CA ALA A 47 3.39 -10.57 -17.44
C ALA A 47 4.34 -9.43 -17.07
N LEU A 48 4.67 -8.61 -18.07
CA LEU A 48 5.29 -7.31 -17.92
C LEU A 48 4.51 -6.64 -16.80
N ALA A 49 5.18 -6.47 -15.65
CA ALA A 49 4.64 -5.66 -14.59
C ALA A 49 4.13 -4.36 -15.24
N PRO A 50 2.89 -3.91 -14.96
CA PRO A 50 2.32 -2.76 -15.65
C PRO A 50 3.30 -1.60 -15.61
N ASP A 51 3.55 -0.97 -16.75
CA ASP A 51 4.47 0.17 -16.85
C ASP A 51 4.14 1.19 -15.75
N VAL A 52 5.12 1.44 -14.88
CA VAL A 52 4.92 2.31 -13.71
C VAL A 52 4.75 3.75 -14.20
N ASN A 53 3.60 4.34 -13.92
CA ASN A 53 3.31 5.71 -14.31
C ASN A 53 3.94 6.68 -13.30
N CYS A 54 5.21 7.04 -13.52
CA CYS A 54 5.95 7.97 -12.66
C CYS A 54 5.36 9.38 -12.61
N SER A 55 4.57 9.79 -13.61
CA SER A 55 3.89 11.11 -13.58
C SER A 55 2.76 11.14 -12.57
N GLN A 56 2.04 10.01 -12.43
CA GLN A 56 0.93 9.89 -11.48
C GLN A 56 1.39 9.40 -10.09
N PHE A 57 2.41 8.55 -10.06
CA PHE A 57 2.89 7.89 -8.84
C PHE A 57 4.42 8.03 -8.71
N PRO A 58 4.94 9.26 -8.53
CA PRO A 58 6.38 9.51 -8.52
C PRO A 58 7.11 8.81 -7.38
N MET A 59 6.45 8.49 -6.26
CA MET A 59 7.03 7.79 -5.12
C MET A 59 7.58 6.40 -5.47
N PHE A 60 6.95 5.67 -6.40
CA PHE A 60 7.46 4.37 -6.86
C PHE A 60 8.68 4.50 -7.77
N CYS A 61 8.93 5.69 -8.31
CA CYS A 61 10.07 6.00 -9.17
C CYS A 61 11.18 6.74 -8.43
N SER A 62 11.04 6.95 -7.11
CA SER A 62 12.13 7.42 -6.26
C SER A 62 13.35 6.51 -6.39
N PRO A 63 14.59 7.03 -6.39
CA PRO A 63 15.80 6.21 -6.38
C PRO A 63 15.87 5.17 -5.25
N LEU A 64 15.12 5.38 -4.16
CA LEU A 64 15.02 4.43 -3.05
C LEU A 64 14.23 3.16 -3.41
N VAL A 65 13.27 3.25 -4.33
CA VAL A 65 12.31 2.19 -4.67
C VAL A 65 12.54 1.68 -6.08
N ASP A 66 12.70 2.61 -7.03
CA ASP A 66 13.15 2.39 -8.41
C ASP A 66 12.32 1.35 -9.21
N CYS A 67 10.99 1.45 -9.14
CA CYS A 67 10.11 0.58 -9.94
C CYS A 67 10.04 1.01 -11.41
N GLY A 68 10.28 2.30 -11.69
CA GLY A 68 10.10 2.88 -13.03
C GLY A 68 11.27 2.61 -13.98
N SER A 69 12.52 2.73 -13.51
CA SER A 69 13.69 2.53 -14.38
C SER A 69 14.09 1.06 -14.50
N ARG A 70 13.73 0.25 -13.48
CA ARG A 70 14.00 -1.18 -13.45
C ARG A 70 12.73 -1.97 -13.11
N PRO A 71 11.96 -2.39 -14.14
CA PRO A 71 10.79 -3.24 -13.96
C PRO A 71 11.10 -4.52 -13.20
N VAL A 72 10.17 -4.98 -12.36
CA VAL A 72 10.29 -6.22 -11.61
C VAL A 72 10.13 -7.40 -12.57
N THR A 73 11.19 -8.19 -12.72
CA THR A 73 11.16 -9.44 -13.49
C THR A 73 10.35 -10.51 -12.77
N GLU A 74 9.89 -11.56 -13.48
CA GLU A 74 9.16 -12.67 -12.85
C GLU A 74 9.98 -13.38 -11.76
N ALA A 75 11.30 -13.53 -11.98
CA ALA A 75 12.20 -14.09 -10.98
C ALA A 75 12.33 -13.18 -9.74
N GLU A 76 12.44 -11.86 -9.95
CA GLU A 76 12.49 -10.89 -8.84
C GLU A 76 11.15 -10.85 -8.10
N ARG A 77 10.02 -10.94 -8.80
CA ARG A 77 8.69 -11.07 -8.20
C ARG A 77 8.60 -12.30 -7.31
N SER A 78 8.97 -13.47 -7.82
CA SER A 78 8.96 -14.72 -7.05
C SER A 78 9.86 -14.62 -5.81
N ALA A 79 11.02 -13.97 -5.93
CA ALA A 79 11.93 -13.76 -4.81
C ALA A 79 11.35 -12.80 -3.76
N LEU A 80 10.74 -11.68 -4.19
CA LEU A 80 10.12 -10.68 -3.31
C LEU A 80 8.85 -11.20 -2.62
N ASP A 81 8.06 -12.04 -3.30
CA ASP A 81 6.89 -12.70 -2.72
C ASP A 81 7.28 -13.70 -1.62
N ALA A 82 8.40 -14.41 -1.81
CA ALA A 82 8.94 -15.30 -0.79
C ALA A 82 9.59 -14.52 0.38
N ARG A 83 10.26 -13.40 0.06
CA ARG A 83 11.13 -12.70 1.00
C ARG A 83 11.26 -11.22 0.66
N VAL A 84 10.68 -10.38 1.51
CA VAL A 84 10.70 -8.91 1.35
C VAL A 84 11.97 -8.26 1.90
N ALA A 85 12.95 -9.04 2.36
CA ALA A 85 14.27 -8.57 2.76
C ALA A 85 15.28 -8.70 1.60
N THR A 86 16.34 -7.89 1.64
CA THR A 86 17.48 -8.01 0.72
C THR A 86 18.30 -9.27 1.04
N ALA A 87 19.18 -9.67 0.13
CA ALA A 87 19.99 -10.88 0.33
C ALA A 87 20.96 -10.80 1.53
N ASP A 88 21.36 -9.59 1.93
CA ASP A 88 22.14 -9.28 3.14
C ASP A 88 21.28 -9.03 4.39
N GLY A 89 19.96 -9.24 4.28
CA GLY A 89 19.01 -9.25 5.40
C GLY A 89 18.52 -7.87 5.84
N HIS A 90 18.55 -6.86 4.98
CA HIS A 90 18.01 -5.54 5.27
C HIS A 90 16.62 -5.37 4.67
N VAL A 91 15.92 -4.31 5.08
CA VAL A 91 14.65 -3.91 4.46
C VAL A 91 14.87 -3.68 2.97
N ASN A 92 14.11 -4.38 2.12
CA ASN A 92 14.15 -4.19 0.68
C ASN A 92 13.04 -3.23 0.23
N LEU A 93 13.35 -1.96 0.03
CA LEU A 93 12.37 -0.98 -0.43
C LEU A 93 11.83 -1.27 -1.84
N ARG A 94 12.50 -2.11 -2.64
CA ARG A 94 11.94 -2.54 -3.92
C ARG A 94 10.72 -3.44 -3.80
N SER A 95 10.50 -4.05 -2.64
CA SER A 95 9.28 -4.84 -2.38
C SER A 95 8.02 -4.00 -2.60
N TRP A 96 8.08 -2.67 -2.42
CA TRP A 96 6.99 -1.77 -2.76
C TRP A 96 6.56 -1.84 -4.23
N CYS A 97 7.44 -2.23 -5.16
CA CYS A 97 7.04 -2.41 -6.56
C CYS A 97 5.96 -3.49 -6.75
N LEU A 98 5.84 -4.44 -5.82
CA LEU A 98 4.75 -5.43 -5.83
C LEU A 98 3.40 -4.84 -5.40
N ALA A 99 3.43 -3.72 -4.68
CA ALA A 99 2.25 -3.04 -4.17
C ALA A 99 1.68 -1.99 -5.15
N TYR A 100 2.37 -1.69 -6.25
CA TYR A 100 1.93 -0.65 -7.19
C TYR A 100 0.53 -0.90 -7.78
N PRO A 101 -0.36 0.11 -7.88
CA PRO A 101 -0.24 1.48 -7.35
C PRO A 101 -0.86 1.62 -5.93
N ALA A 102 -1.29 0.52 -5.33
CA ALA A 102 -1.84 0.49 -3.99
C ALA A 102 -0.82 1.01 -2.96
N TYR A 103 -1.33 1.57 -1.85
CA TYR A 103 -0.50 2.11 -0.78
C TYR A 103 0.47 3.23 -1.19
N SER A 104 0.26 3.88 -2.34
CA SER A 104 1.05 5.04 -2.79
C SER A 104 1.17 6.14 -1.74
N ARG A 105 0.08 6.42 -1.00
CA ARG A 105 0.09 7.36 0.12
C ARG A 105 1.01 6.91 1.26
N SER A 106 0.93 5.64 1.64
CA SER A 106 1.78 5.03 2.67
C SER A 106 3.26 5.11 2.29
N LEU A 107 3.59 4.76 1.04
CA LEU A 107 4.95 4.85 0.52
C LEU A 107 5.46 6.29 0.51
N GLN A 108 4.66 7.23 0.00
CA GLN A 108 5.01 8.65 -0.04
C GLN A 108 5.29 9.18 1.36
N GLN A 109 4.32 9.10 2.28
CA GLN A 109 4.45 9.72 3.60
C GLN A 109 5.44 8.96 4.49
N CYS A 110 5.33 7.64 4.64
CA CYS A 110 6.14 6.91 5.64
C CYS A 110 7.59 6.68 5.25
N VAL A 111 7.88 6.61 3.94
CA VAL A 111 9.20 6.17 3.43
C VAL A 111 9.91 7.28 2.67
N ILE A 112 9.21 8.02 1.81
CA ILE A 112 9.83 9.09 1.01
C ILE A 112 9.95 10.38 1.83
N ASP A 113 8.86 10.83 2.44
CA ASP A 113 8.82 12.06 3.23
C ASP A 113 9.24 11.85 4.69
N ASP A 114 9.31 10.58 5.13
CA ASP A 114 9.57 10.15 6.50
C ASP A 114 8.55 10.72 7.54
N ASP A 115 7.35 11.11 7.09
CA ASP A 115 6.25 11.63 7.89
C ASP A 115 5.28 10.52 8.33
N LYS A 116 5.75 9.70 9.28
CA LYS A 116 4.96 8.59 9.84
C LYS A 116 3.73 9.07 10.60
N LEU A 117 3.84 10.23 11.28
CA LEU A 117 2.74 10.80 12.07
C LEU A 117 1.65 11.37 11.16
N GLY A 118 2.02 12.04 10.06
CA GLY A 118 1.08 12.49 9.04
C GLY A 118 0.31 11.32 8.43
N TYR A 119 1.01 10.25 8.03
CA TYR A 119 0.35 9.05 7.53
C TYR A 119 -0.63 8.44 8.54
N ALA A 120 -0.23 8.32 9.82
CA ALA A 120 -1.09 7.78 10.86
C ALA A 120 -2.37 8.62 11.05
N ARG A 121 -2.26 9.95 11.02
CA ARG A 121 -3.40 10.86 11.12
C ARG A 121 -4.36 10.72 9.93
N ASP A 122 -3.81 10.67 8.72
CA ASP A 122 -4.61 10.51 7.49
C ASP A 122 -5.31 9.16 7.45
N THR A 123 -4.62 8.10 7.88
CA THR A 123 -5.17 6.75 7.98
C THR A 123 -6.30 6.69 8.99
N TYR A 124 -6.09 7.24 10.18
CA TYR A 124 -7.11 7.33 11.22
C TYR A 124 -8.35 8.10 10.74
N ALA A 125 -8.17 9.27 10.12
CA ALA A 125 -9.29 10.04 9.58
C ALA A 125 -10.08 9.25 8.52
N THR A 126 -9.40 8.49 7.66
CA THR A 126 -10.02 7.62 6.65
C THR A 126 -10.78 6.47 7.31
N GLN A 127 -10.20 5.83 8.32
CA GLN A 127 -10.82 4.74 9.07
C GLN A 127 -12.05 5.20 9.83
N VAL A 128 -12.03 6.39 10.45
CA VAL A 128 -13.21 6.99 11.10
C VAL A 128 -14.36 7.14 10.10
N GLN A 129 -14.10 7.66 8.91
CA GLN A 129 -15.12 7.78 7.86
C GLN A 129 -15.67 6.41 7.42
N ALA A 130 -14.82 5.39 7.41
CA ALA A 130 -15.17 4.02 7.08
C ALA A 130 -15.78 3.21 8.26
N LYS A 131 -15.86 3.78 9.47
CA LYS A 131 -16.24 3.09 10.72
C LYS A 131 -15.34 1.89 11.04
N LEU A 132 -14.04 2.04 10.80
CA LEU A 132 -12.98 1.06 11.02
C LEU A 132 -11.88 1.61 11.95
N ASP A 133 -12.18 2.64 12.73
CA ASP A 133 -11.22 3.36 13.59
C ASP A 133 -10.65 2.51 14.74
N ALA A 134 -11.25 1.36 15.03
CA ALA A 134 -10.73 0.37 15.97
C ALA A 134 -9.84 -0.72 15.31
N ALA A 135 -9.74 -0.77 13.98
CA ALA A 135 -9.06 -1.86 13.27
C ALA A 135 -7.57 -1.94 13.65
N ASP A 136 -6.87 -0.81 13.63
CA ASP A 136 -5.44 -0.76 13.96
C ASP A 136 -5.17 -1.02 15.45
N ALA A 137 -6.13 -0.72 16.33
CA ALA A 137 -6.02 -1.04 17.75
C ALA A 137 -5.96 -2.57 18.00
N VAL A 138 -6.71 -3.36 17.21
CA VAL A 138 -6.67 -4.83 17.28
C VAL A 138 -5.29 -5.35 16.88
N TYR A 139 -4.75 -4.88 15.76
CA TYR A 139 -3.41 -5.28 15.31
C TYR A 139 -2.33 -4.83 16.30
N CYS A 140 -2.44 -3.60 16.80
CA CYS A 140 -1.55 -3.06 17.81
C CYS A 140 -1.51 -3.94 19.08
N PHE A 141 -2.67 -4.42 19.55
CA PHE A 141 -2.76 -5.25 20.75
C PHE A 141 -2.24 -6.66 20.49
N VAL A 142 -2.73 -7.35 19.46
CA VAL A 142 -2.38 -8.74 19.16
C VAL A 142 -0.90 -8.88 18.78
N ALA A 143 -0.35 -7.90 18.07
CA ALA A 143 1.07 -7.86 17.76
C ALA A 143 1.93 -7.32 18.92
N GLY A 144 1.34 -6.89 20.04
CA GLY A 144 2.07 -6.35 21.19
C GLY A 144 2.79 -5.03 20.91
N HIS A 145 2.33 -4.25 19.93
CA HIS A 145 2.86 -2.93 19.61
C HIS A 145 2.37 -1.83 20.56
N CYS A 146 1.20 -2.00 21.19
CA CYS A 146 0.60 -0.94 22.03
C CYS A 146 1.45 -0.56 23.26
N ASN A 147 2.25 -1.50 23.76
CA ASN A 147 3.15 -1.27 24.90
C ASN A 147 4.62 -1.22 24.48
N ASN A 148 4.91 -1.12 23.17
CA ASN A 148 6.29 -1.10 22.69
C ASN A 148 6.89 0.30 22.85
N THR A 149 7.79 0.46 23.81
CA THR A 149 8.51 1.71 24.07
C THR A 149 9.81 1.86 23.27
N ARG A 150 10.21 0.84 22.51
CA ARG A 150 11.43 0.85 21.69
C ARG A 150 11.26 1.60 20.38
N ILE A 151 10.02 1.73 19.90
CA ILE A 151 9.70 2.45 18.66
C ILE A 151 9.10 3.81 19.01
N ALA A 152 9.68 4.85 18.42
CA ALA A 152 9.27 6.24 18.52
C ALA A 152 9.16 6.86 17.12
N LEU A 153 8.66 8.09 17.03
CA LEU A 153 8.46 8.78 15.74
C LEU A 153 9.76 9.01 14.97
N ASN A 154 10.88 9.15 15.68
CA ASN A 154 12.22 9.36 15.11
C ASN A 154 13.02 8.05 14.97
N THR A 155 12.40 6.89 15.18
CA THR A 155 13.09 5.61 14.99
C THR A 155 13.52 5.47 13.54
N THR A 156 14.83 5.32 13.36
CA THR A 156 15.47 5.11 12.07
C THR A 156 15.20 3.70 11.53
N ARG A 157 15.45 3.49 10.24
CA ARG A 157 15.29 2.17 9.62
C ARG A 157 16.16 1.10 10.28
N LEU A 158 17.40 1.43 10.64
CA LEU A 158 18.31 0.49 11.30
C LEU A 158 17.79 0.13 12.70
N GLU A 159 17.29 1.09 13.47
CA GLU A 159 16.69 0.81 14.77
C GLU A 159 15.41 -0.03 14.67
N MET A 160 14.63 0.12 13.58
CA MET A 160 13.51 -0.77 13.30
C MET A 160 13.97 -2.19 12.97
N GLU A 161 15.03 -2.35 12.17
CA GLU A 161 15.62 -3.66 11.88
C GLU A 161 16.12 -4.33 13.16
N ASP A 162 16.80 -3.59 14.03
CA ASP A 162 17.25 -4.10 15.34
C ASP A 162 16.07 -4.50 16.26
N ALA A 163 14.92 -3.82 16.14
CA ALA A 163 13.70 -4.19 16.84
C ALA A 163 13.08 -5.47 16.27
N CYS A 164 13.12 -5.66 14.95
CA CYS A 164 12.73 -6.91 14.29
C CYS A 164 13.66 -8.06 14.69
N ASP A 165 14.98 -7.83 14.74
CA ASP A 165 15.98 -8.81 15.16
C ASP A 165 15.70 -9.29 16.59
N ALA A 166 15.44 -8.37 17.52
CA ALA A 166 15.14 -8.74 18.90
C ALA A 166 13.81 -9.48 19.08
N ARG A 167 12.82 -9.21 18.21
CA ARG A 167 11.47 -9.79 18.34
C ARG A 167 11.35 -11.14 17.63
N TYR A 168 11.91 -11.25 16.44
CA TYR A 168 11.71 -12.39 15.54
C TYR A 168 13.00 -13.19 15.34
N GLY A 169 14.17 -12.60 15.55
CA GLY A 169 15.47 -13.13 15.17
C GLY A 169 15.81 -12.77 13.73
N ARG A 170 17.07 -12.34 13.47
CA ARG A 170 17.53 -11.87 12.15
C ARG A 170 17.19 -12.85 11.04
N GLU A 171 17.59 -14.11 11.19
CA GLU A 171 17.36 -15.14 10.18
C GLU A 171 15.86 -15.29 9.87
N ARG A 172 15.01 -15.34 10.90
CA ARG A 172 13.59 -15.66 10.74
C ARG A 172 12.77 -14.59 10.02
N TRP A 173 13.05 -13.31 10.21
CA TRP A 173 12.30 -12.26 9.51
C TRP A 173 12.91 -11.91 8.15
N THR A 174 14.20 -12.22 7.95
CA THR A 174 14.91 -11.97 6.69
C THR A 174 14.91 -13.17 5.74
N SER A 175 14.40 -14.33 6.13
CA SER A 175 14.35 -15.57 5.34
C SER A 175 13.03 -15.78 4.62
#